data_AF-A0A1W6MM67-F1
#
_entry.id   AF-A0A1W6MM67-F1
#
_cell.length_a   1.000
_cell.length_b   1.000
_cell.length_c   1.000
_cell.angle_alpha   90.00
_cell.angle_beta   90.00
_cell.angle_gamma   90.00
#
_symmetry.space_group_name_H-M   'P 1'
#
loop_
_entity.id
_entity.type
_entity.pdbx_description
1 polymer ?
#
loop_
_entity_poly.entity_id
_entity_poly.type
_entity_poly.pdbx_seq_one_letter_code
_entity_poly.pdbx_strand_id
1 'polypeptide(L)'
;MKTKLTLTVEKDVIEQAKEYAKNTGVSLSELIQEYLTRITGKTEKGEHVAETSSIYRKYAGIAKSDLDPVKDREKLRDIRLEKYLK
;
A
#
# COMPACT_ATOMS: atom_id res chain seq x y z
N MET A 1 -8.35 -15.81 16.35
CA MET A 1 -9.53 -16.60 15.93
C MET A 1 -9.80 -16.30 14.46
N LYS A 2 -10.02 -17.30 13.60
CA LYS A 2 -10.40 -17.08 12.19
C LYS A 2 -11.92 -17.23 12.05
N THR A 3 -12.56 -16.28 11.39
CA THR A 3 -14.00 -16.28 11.11
C THR A 3 -14.23 -16.27 9.60
N LYS A 4 -15.36 -16.84 9.15
CA LYS A 4 -15.76 -16.79 7.75
C LYS A 4 -16.46 -15.47 7.48
N LEU A 5 -16.04 -14.78 6.42
CA LEU A 5 -16.68 -13.56 5.90
C LEU A 5 -17.34 -13.90 4.56
N THR A 6 -18.64 -13.65 4.45
CA THR A 6 -19.39 -13.82 3.20
C THR A 6 -19.64 -12.44 2.59
N LEU A 7 -19.17 -12.23 1.37
CA LEU A 7 -19.33 -10.98 0.63
C LEU A 7 -20.25 -11.22 -0.58
N THR A 8 -21.09 -10.23 -0.89
CA THR A 8 -21.85 -10.21 -2.15
C THR A 8 -21.08 -9.35 -3.15
N VAL A 9 -20.68 -9.96 -4.26
CA VAL A 9 -19.84 -9.32 -5.28
C VAL A 9 -20.34 -9.79 -6.64
N GLU A 10 -20.18 -8.97 -7.68
CA GLU A 10 -20.50 -9.34 -9.05
C GLU A 10 -19.69 -10.56 -9.50
N LYS A 11 -20.31 -11.42 -10.31
CA LYS A 11 -19.70 -12.67 -10.78
C LYS A 11 -18.41 -12.41 -11.56
N ASP A 12 -18.44 -11.39 -12.39
CA ASP A 12 -17.36 -11.01 -13.31
C ASP A 12 -16.11 -10.61 -12.51
N VAL A 13 -16.31 -9.90 -11.40
CA VAL A 13 -15.25 -9.53 -10.45
C VAL A 13 -14.67 -10.76 -9.76
N ILE A 14 -15.50 -11.74 -9.39
CA ILE A 14 -15.03 -13.00 -8.79
C ILE A 14 -14.16 -13.79 -9.77
N GLU A 15 -14.51 -13.83 -11.05
CA GLU A 15 -13.74 -14.52 -12.08
C GLU A 15 -12.36 -13.88 -12.29
N GLN A 16 -12.32 -12.54 -12.45
CA GLN A 16 -11.07 -11.80 -12.58
C GLN A 16 -10.18 -11.96 -11.34
N ALA A 17 -10.76 -11.93 -10.14
CA ALA A 17 -10.01 -12.09 -8.91
C ALA A 17 -9.42 -13.51 -8.76
N LYS A 18 -10.16 -14.55 -9.19
CA LYS A 18 -9.66 -15.93 -9.21
C LYS A 18 -8.53 -16.13 -10.21
N GLU A 19 -8.64 -15.53 -11.40
CA GLU A 19 -7.59 -15.59 -12.41
C GLU A 19 -6.32 -14.91 -11.91
N TYR A 20 -6.44 -13.71 -11.33
CA TYR A 20 -5.32 -13.00 -10.72
C TYR A 20 -4.65 -13.83 -9.62
N ALA A 21 -5.43 -14.41 -8.71
CA ALA A 21 -4.94 -15.24 -7.61
C ALA A 21 -4.18 -16.48 -8.14
N LYS A 22 -4.72 -17.14 -9.18
CA LYS A 22 -4.07 -18.28 -9.84
C LYS A 22 -2.73 -17.88 -10.47
N ASN A 23 -2.68 -16.75 -11.17
CA ASN A 23 -1.48 -16.28 -11.86
C ASN A 23 -0.37 -15.85 -10.89
N THR A 24 -0.76 -15.38 -9.70
CA THR A 24 0.18 -14.94 -8.64
C THR A 24 0.53 -16.05 -7.65
N GLY A 25 -0.10 -17.22 -7.76
CA GLY A 25 0.14 -18.37 -6.88
C GLY A 25 -0.42 -18.22 -5.46
N VAL A 26 -1.31 -17.25 -5.24
CA VAL A 26 -1.93 -16.99 -3.92
C VAL A 26 -3.40 -17.43 -3.92
N SER A 27 -3.94 -17.71 -2.74
CA SER A 27 -5.38 -17.98 -2.64
C SER A 27 -6.19 -16.69 -2.65
N LEU A 28 -7.42 -16.73 -3.16
CA LEU A 28 -8.33 -15.56 -3.14
C LEU A 28 -8.59 -15.09 -1.69
N SER A 29 -8.70 -16.00 -0.74
CA SER A 29 -8.86 -15.67 0.68
C SER A 29 -7.66 -14.93 1.25
N GLU A 30 -6.45 -15.31 0.85
CA GLU A 30 -5.21 -14.67 1.29
C GLU A 30 -5.06 -13.28 0.66
N LEU A 31 -5.38 -13.15 -0.63
CA LEU A 31 -5.42 -11.86 -1.32
C LEU A 31 -6.34 -10.85 -0.61
N ILE A 32 -7.57 -11.27 -0.28
CA ILE A 32 -8.54 -10.42 0.40
C ILE A 32 -8.12 -10.15 1.85
N GLN A 33 -7.61 -11.16 2.55
CA GLN A 33 -7.10 -10.99 3.92
C GLN A 33 -5.99 -9.94 3.97
N GLU A 34 -5.02 -10.03 3.06
CA GLU A 34 -3.89 -9.10 3.03
C GLU A 34 -4.33 -7.69 2.63
N TYR A 35 -5.25 -7.57 1.68
CA TYR A 35 -5.85 -6.28 1.32
C TYR A 35 -6.56 -5.64 2.52
N LEU A 36 -7.43 -6.38 3.21
CA LEU A 36 -8.13 -5.90 4.40
C LEU A 36 -7.16 -5.53 5.53
N THR A 37 -6.09 -6.30 5.76
CA THR A 37 -5.05 -5.97 6.73
C THR A 37 -4.34 -4.67 6.39
N ARG A 38 -3.99 -4.46 5.11
CA ARG A 38 -3.31 -3.24 4.63
C ARG A 38 -4.18 -1.99 4.83
N ILE A 39 -5.47 -2.06 4.52
CA ILE A 39 -6.36 -0.88 4.62
C ILE A 39 -6.84 -0.60 6.05
N THR A 40 -6.95 -1.62 6.90
CA THR A 40 -7.43 -1.46 8.29
C THR A 40 -6.32 -1.05 9.24
N GLY A 41 -5.07 -0.92 8.77
CA GLY A 41 -3.93 -0.53 9.60
C GLY A 41 -3.63 -1.52 10.73
N LYS A 42 -4.27 -2.69 10.72
CA LYS A 42 -4.14 -3.72 11.75
C LYS A 42 -2.95 -4.61 11.43
N THR A 43 -1.78 -4.00 11.30
CA THR A 43 -0.53 -4.75 11.40
C THR A 43 -0.35 -5.09 12.88
N GLU A 44 -0.61 -6.35 13.23
CA GLU A 44 -0.17 -6.94 14.49
C GLU A 44 1.36 -7.05 14.45
N LYS A 45 2.01 -5.88 14.50
CA LYS A 45 3.44 -5.58 14.67
C LYS A 45 3.62 -4.11 14.25
N GLY A 46 4.02 -3.28 15.20
CA GLY A 46 4.17 -1.84 15.03
C GLY A 46 5.34 -1.42 14.14
N GLU A 47 5.37 -1.83 12.86
CA GLU A 47 6.47 -1.46 11.95
C GLU A 47 6.07 -1.03 10.53
N HIS A 48 4.79 -1.05 10.12
CA HIS A 48 4.43 -0.71 8.72
C HIS A 48 4.02 0.75 8.46
N VAL A 49 4.21 1.66 9.41
CA VAL A 49 4.42 3.08 9.03
C VAL A 49 5.79 3.24 8.34
N ALA A 50 6.71 2.30 8.57
CA ALA A 50 8.04 2.30 7.98
C ALA A 50 8.06 1.84 6.52
N GLU A 51 7.07 1.13 5.99
CA GLU A 51 7.12 0.66 4.59
C GLU A 51 6.65 1.71 3.59
N THR A 52 5.53 2.40 3.83
CA THR A 52 5.23 3.62 3.08
C THR A 52 6.35 4.63 3.25
N SER A 53 6.85 4.83 4.47
CA SER A 53 8.06 5.61 4.70
C SER A 53 9.25 5.09 3.89
N SER A 54 9.47 3.79 3.75
CA SER A 54 10.62 3.19 3.04
C SER A 54 10.55 3.37 1.52
N ILE A 55 9.39 3.19 0.89
CA ILE A 55 9.23 3.56 -0.53
C ILE A 55 9.42 5.07 -0.69
N TYR A 56 8.76 5.89 0.14
CA TYR A 56 8.95 7.34 0.10
C TYR A 56 10.39 7.75 0.44
N ARG A 57 11.15 7.01 1.26
CA ARG A 57 12.54 7.27 1.69
C ARG A 57 13.57 6.79 0.67
N LYS A 58 13.30 5.67 -0.02
CA LYS A 58 14.04 5.24 -1.21
C LYS A 58 13.89 6.28 -2.34
N TYR A 59 12.69 6.82 -2.53
CA TYR A 59 12.44 7.89 -3.50
C TYR A 59 12.86 9.30 -3.00
N ALA A 60 12.88 9.53 -1.68
CA ALA A 60 13.35 10.77 -1.06
C ALA A 60 14.86 10.83 -0.88
N GLY A 61 15.61 9.78 -1.27
CA GLY A 61 17.08 9.80 -1.37
C GLY A 61 17.65 10.82 -2.38
N ILE A 62 16.82 11.75 -2.87
CA ILE A 62 17.17 12.84 -3.78
C ILE A 62 16.90 14.22 -3.14
N ALA A 63 16.20 14.29 -2.00
CA ALA A 63 15.97 15.53 -1.26
C ALA A 63 16.80 15.52 0.01
N LYS A 64 17.50 16.63 0.26
CA LYS A 64 18.49 16.79 1.33
C LYS A 64 17.93 16.38 2.71
N SER A 65 18.83 15.82 3.50
CA SER A 65 18.71 14.94 4.67
C SER A 65 17.86 15.38 5.88
N ASP A 66 17.08 16.47 5.81
CA ASP A 66 16.44 17.04 7.01
C ASP A 66 14.90 17.07 6.93
N LEU A 67 14.31 16.50 5.88
CA LEU A 67 12.86 16.51 5.67
C LEU A 67 12.24 15.17 6.04
N ASP A 68 11.29 15.20 6.97
CA ASP A 68 10.53 14.02 7.37
C ASP A 68 9.46 13.75 6.30
N PRO A 69 9.49 12.59 5.59
CA PRO A 69 8.57 12.28 4.50
C PRO A 69 7.09 12.30 4.90
N VAL A 70 6.81 12.10 6.19
CA VAL A 70 5.46 12.03 6.74
C VAL A 70 4.98 13.41 7.15
N LYS A 71 5.84 14.25 7.75
CA LYS A 71 5.45 15.58 8.22
C LYS A 71 5.56 16.67 7.15
N ASP A 72 6.53 16.58 6.25
CA ASP A 72 6.86 17.63 5.28
C ASP A 72 6.34 17.31 3.87
N ARG A 73 5.24 16.56 3.77
CA ARG A 73 4.66 16.12 2.48
C ARG A 73 4.41 17.26 1.51
N GLU A 74 3.90 18.39 1.99
CA GLU A 74 3.61 19.56 1.15
C GLU A 74 4.90 20.18 0.60
N LYS A 75 5.91 20.39 1.45
CA LYS A 75 7.22 20.92 1.04
C LYS A 75 7.91 20.01 0.02
N LEU A 76 7.81 18.69 0.21
CA LEU A 76 8.34 17.71 -0.74
C LEU A 76 7.61 17.76 -2.09
N ARG A 77 6.31 18.05 -2.10
CA ARG A 77 5.54 18.24 -3.32
C ARG A 77 5.99 19.50 -4.05
N ASP A 78 6.22 20.59 -3.33
CA ASP A 78 6.62 21.87 -3.91
C ASP A 78 8.05 21.82 -4.48
N ILE A 79 9.00 21.21 -3.77
CA ILE A 79 10.37 20.96 -4.28
C ILE A 79 10.32 20.11 -5.56
N ARG A 80 9.42 19.13 -5.63
CA ARG A 80 9.26 18.27 -6.82
C ARG A 80 8.64 19.04 -7.98
N LEU A 81 7.67 19.91 -7.72
CA LEU A 81 7.08 20.79 -8.74
C LEU A 81 8.17 21.71 -9.32
N GLU A 82 8.97 22.37 -8.49
CA GLU A 82 10.05 23.25 -8.96
C GLU A 82 11.14 22.52 -9.76
N LYS A 83 11.47 21.28 -9.39
CA LYS A 83 12.55 20.51 -10.05
C LYS A 83 12.15 19.94 -11.42
N TYR A 84 10.86 19.66 -11.63
CA TYR A 84 10.37 18.97 -12.84
C TYR A 84 9.49 19.85 -13.76
N LEU A 85 9.08 21.05 -13.33
CA LEU A 85 8.39 22.04 -14.17
C LEU A 85 9.27 23.23 -14.56
N LYS A 86 10.59 23.03 -14.65
CA LYS A 86 11.54 23.99 -15.21
C LYS A 86 12.27 23.40 -16.39
#